data_AF-A0A6B3HF66-F1
#
_entry.id   AF-A0A6B3HF66-F1
#
_cell.length_a   1.000
_cell.length_b   1.000
_cell.length_c   1.000
_cell.angle_alpha   90.00
_cell.angle_beta   90.00
_cell.angle_gamma   90.00
#
_symmetry.space_group_name_H-M   'P 1'
#
loop_
_entity.id
_entity.type
_entity.pdbx_description
1 polymer ?
#
loop_
_entity_poly.entity_id
_entity_poly.type
_entity_poly.pdbx_seq_one_letter_code
_entity_poly.pdbx_strand_id
1 'polypeptide(L)'
;FYASPQADAGYDVADYRAIDPMFGTLLDADALIREAHGLGLRIIVDLVPNHSSDQHEWFKRALAEGPGSALRERYHFRPGKGTDGELPP
;
A
#
# COMPACT_ATOMS: atom_id res chain seq x y z
N PHE A 1 -5.22 -7.75 -3.98
CA PHE A 1 -5.79 -8.53 -2.86
C PHE A 1 -5.23 -8.12 -1.51
N TYR A 2 -4.08 -7.41 -1.45
CA TYR A 2 -3.63 -6.77 -0.22
C TYR A 2 -4.67 -5.81 0.35
N ALA A 3 -4.61 -5.55 1.65
CA ALA A 3 -5.48 -4.58 2.30
C ALA A 3 -5.35 -3.19 1.66
N SER A 4 -6.48 -2.62 1.24
CA SER A 4 -6.55 -1.36 0.50
C SER A 4 -7.86 -0.61 0.79
N PRO A 5 -7.83 0.74 0.83
CA PRO A 5 -9.05 1.56 0.84
C PRO A 5 -9.87 1.51 -0.44
N GLN A 6 -9.36 0.86 -1.50
CA GLN A 6 -10.01 0.66 -2.80
C GLN A 6 -10.17 1.95 -3.64
N ALA A 7 -9.37 2.98 -3.40
CA ALA A 7 -9.39 4.21 -4.20
C ALA A 7 -8.88 3.98 -5.64
N ASP A 8 -8.02 2.97 -5.83
CA ASP A 8 -7.54 2.48 -7.12
C ASP A 8 -7.76 0.96 -7.23
N ALA A 9 -8.95 0.49 -6.84
CA ALA A 9 -9.39 -0.91 -6.94
C ALA A 9 -8.39 -1.95 -6.38
N GLY A 10 -7.68 -1.60 -5.30
CA GLY A 10 -6.73 -2.49 -4.63
C GLY A 10 -5.27 -2.24 -4.97
N TYR A 11 -4.95 -1.33 -5.90
CA TYR A 11 -3.57 -0.90 -6.19
C TYR A 11 -3.07 0.19 -5.23
N ASP A 12 -3.98 0.90 -4.55
CA ASP A 12 -3.66 1.75 -3.40
C ASP A 12 -3.47 0.90 -2.12
N VAL A 13 -2.32 0.22 -2.01
CA VAL A 13 -2.05 -0.73 -0.92
C VAL A 13 -1.78 -0.01 0.42
N ALA A 14 -2.54 -0.36 1.46
CA ALA A 14 -2.37 0.16 2.83
C ALA A 14 -1.57 -0.79 3.75
N ASP A 15 -1.58 -2.10 3.48
CA ASP A 15 -0.69 -3.06 4.13
C ASP A 15 -0.36 -4.24 3.20
N TYR A 16 0.91 -4.35 2.78
CA TYR A 16 1.42 -5.43 1.94
C TYR A 16 1.48 -6.80 2.62
N ARG A 17 1.21 -6.88 3.93
CA ARG A 17 1.27 -8.13 4.72
C ARG A 17 -0.09 -8.64 5.13
N ALA A 18 -1.16 -7.92 4.82
CA ALA A 18 -2.54 -8.30 5.14
C ALA A 18 -3.34 -8.53 3.85
N ILE A 19 -4.32 -9.43 3.94
CA ILE A 19 -5.35 -9.62 2.91
C ILE A 19 -6.45 -8.60 3.17
N ASP A 20 -7.00 -8.01 2.11
CA ASP A 20 -8.17 -7.15 2.23
C ASP A 20 -9.35 -7.96 2.80
N PRO A 21 -10.04 -7.47 3.86
CA PRO A 21 -11.18 -8.17 4.44
C PRO A 21 -12.29 -8.52 3.45
N MET A 22 -12.41 -7.78 2.33
CA MET A 22 -13.34 -8.11 1.24
C MET A 22 -13.01 -9.44 0.55
N PHE A 23 -11.74 -9.86 0.56
CA PHE A 23 -11.27 -11.09 -0.08
C PHE A 23 -10.99 -12.24 0.91
N GLY A 24 -10.97 -11.96 2.21
CA GLY A 24 -10.79 -12.96 3.26
C GLY A 24 -9.63 -12.64 4.20
N THR A 25 -8.97 -13.69 4.70
CA THR A 25 -7.87 -13.61 5.67
C THR A 25 -6.57 -14.19 5.11
N LEU A 26 -5.47 -13.99 5.82
CA LEU A 26 -4.20 -14.65 5.51
C LEU A 26 -4.33 -16.19 5.53
N LEU A 27 -5.20 -16.75 6.36
CA LEU A 27 -5.43 -18.20 6.41
C LEU A 27 -6.17 -18.68 5.15
N ASP A 28 -7.09 -17.87 4.62
CA ASP A 28 -7.79 -18.19 3.37
C ASP A 28 -6.83 -18.13 2.17
N ALA A 29 -5.95 -17.12 2.13
CA ALA A 29 -4.92 -17.02 1.11
C ALA A 29 -3.93 -18.21 1.18
N ASP A 30 -3.51 -18.61 2.38
CA ASP A 30 -2.67 -19.79 2.58
C ASP A 30 -3.37 -21.08 2.13
N ALA A 31 -4.66 -21.24 2.43
CA ALA A 31 -5.44 -22.39 1.98
C ALA A 31 -5.52 -22.47 0.45
N LEU A 32 -5.82 -21.35 -0.22
CA LEU A 32 -5.83 -21.25 -1.68
C LEU A 32 -4.48 -21.66 -2.28
N ILE A 33 -3.38 -21.16 -1.71
CA ILE A 33 -2.03 -21.46 -2.20
C ILE A 33 -1.71 -22.95 -2.04
N ARG A 34 -2.01 -23.53 -0.87
CA ARG A 34 -1.78 -24.96 -0.61
C ARG A 34 -2.59 -25.84 -1.55
N GLU A 35 -3.86 -25.54 -1.76
CA GLU A 35 -4.72 -26.32 -2.65
C GLU A 35 -4.26 -26.24 -4.11
N ALA A 36 -3.94 -25.04 -4.61
CA ALA A 36 -3.40 -24.87 -5.95
C ALA A 36 -2.10 -25.67 -6.16
N HIS A 37 -1.19 -25.65 -5.19
CA HIS A 37 0.02 -26.47 -5.24
C HIS A 37 -0.27 -27.97 -5.21
N GLY A 38 -1.25 -28.42 -4.42
CA GLY A 38 -1.72 -29.82 -4.41
C GLY A 38 -2.25 -30.29 -5.77
N LEU A 39 -2.77 -29.37 -6.57
CA LEU A 39 -3.23 -29.59 -7.95
C LEU A 39 -2.11 -29.45 -9.00
N GLY A 40 -0.87 -29.21 -8.59
CA GLY A 40 0.26 -29.00 -9.51
C GLY A 40 0.26 -27.63 -10.20
N LEU A 41 -0.60 -26.70 -9.76
CA LEU A 41 -0.64 -25.33 -10.27
C LEU A 41 0.43 -24.47 -9.61
N ARG A 42 0.72 -23.31 -10.22
CA ARG A 42 1.58 -22.27 -9.66
C ARG A 42 0.78 -20.99 -9.54
N ILE A 43 1.06 -20.21 -8.51
CA ILE A 43 0.45 -18.91 -8.27
C ILE A 43 1.51 -17.83 -8.44
N ILE A 44 1.12 -16.78 -9.15
CA ILE A 44 1.84 -15.50 -9.18
C ILE A 44 0.96 -14.45 -8.50
N VAL A 45 1.62 -13.52 -7.83
CA VAL A 45 0.97 -12.42 -7.11
C VAL A 45 1.39 -11.13 -7.78
N ASP A 46 0.43 -10.25 -8.01
CA ASP A 46 0.72 -8.89 -8.47
C ASP A 46 1.37 -8.07 -7.35
N LEU A 47 2.35 -7.24 -7.69
CA LEU A 47 3.10 -6.41 -6.77
C LEU A 47 3.06 -4.95 -7.23
N VAL A 48 2.71 -4.05 -6.31
CA VAL A 48 2.65 -2.60 -6.57
C VAL A 48 3.80 -1.90 -5.83
N PRO A 49 5.00 -1.76 -6.45
CA PRO A 49 6.17 -1.22 -5.76
C PRO A 49 6.29 0.31 -5.84
N ASN A 50 5.63 0.95 -6.81
CA ASN A 50 5.86 2.35 -7.14
C ASN A 50 5.23 3.31 -6.12
N HIS A 51 4.06 2.97 -5.58
CA HIS A 51 3.30 3.82 -4.66
C HIS A 51 2.62 2.96 -3.58
N SER A 52 2.26 3.59 -2.47
CA SER A 52 1.40 3.04 -1.42
C SER A 52 0.20 3.96 -1.20
N SER A 53 -0.87 3.46 -0.58
CA SER A 53 -1.99 4.29 -0.13
C SER A 53 -1.51 5.41 0.81
N ASP A 54 -2.24 6.52 0.82
CA ASP A 54 -2.13 7.58 1.84
C ASP A 54 -2.52 7.09 3.24
N GLN A 55 -3.27 5.98 3.33
CA GLN A 55 -3.59 5.31 4.58
C GLN A 55 -2.52 4.34 5.07
N HIS A 56 -1.46 4.10 4.28
CA HIS A 56 -0.34 3.25 4.66
C HIS A 56 0.44 3.86 5.85
N GLU A 57 0.87 3.03 6.79
CA GLU A 57 1.56 3.47 8.02
C GLU A 57 2.79 4.33 7.74
N TRP A 58 3.55 3.98 6.70
CA TRP A 58 4.69 4.79 6.25
C TRP A 58 4.30 6.22 5.87
N PHE A 59 3.19 6.41 5.16
CA PHE A 59 2.77 7.76 4.74
C PHE A 59 2.23 8.56 5.92
N LYS A 60 1.42 7.94 6.79
CA LYS A 60 0.94 8.57 8.04
C LYS A 60 2.09 9.06 8.91
N ARG A 61 3.13 8.23 9.09
CA ARG A 61 4.33 8.59 9.83
C ARG A 61 5.20 9.61 9.11
N ALA A 62 5.33 9.55 7.79
CA ALA A 62 6.04 10.55 6.99
C ALA A 62 5.44 11.97 7.16
N LEU A 63 4.11 12.06 7.30
CA LEU A 63 3.42 13.31 7.62
C LEU A 63 3.67 13.74 9.07
N ALA A 64 3.50 12.83 10.03
CA ALA A 64 3.62 13.12 11.45
C ALA A 64 5.05 13.48 11.90
N GLU A 65 6.07 12.79 11.37
CA GLU A 65 7.47 12.97 11.76
C GLU A 65 8.14 14.16 11.06
N GLY A 66 7.67 14.55 9.87
CA GLY A 66 8.13 15.75 9.19
C GLY A 66 9.55 15.68 8.59
N PRO A 67 10.12 16.82 8.15
CA PRO A 67 11.42 16.90 7.49
C PRO A 67 12.57 16.26 8.31
N GLY A 68 13.43 15.50 7.65
CA GLY A 68 14.54 14.77 8.27
C GLY A 68 14.20 13.35 8.74
N SER A 69 12.94 12.94 8.66
CA SER A 69 12.55 11.54 8.88
C SER A 69 12.90 10.66 7.68
N ALA A 70 13.50 9.51 7.95
CA ALA A 70 13.74 8.46 6.94
C ALA A 70 12.43 7.92 6.32
N LEU A 71 11.28 8.02 7.01
CA LEU A 71 9.99 7.66 6.43
C LEU A 71 9.48 8.74 5.48
N ARG A 72 9.72 10.02 5.80
CA ARG A 72 9.39 11.12 4.89
C ARG A 72 10.20 11.08 3.61
N GLU A 73 11.46 10.69 3.69
CA GLU A 73 12.35 10.52 2.52
C GLU A 73 11.90 9.43 1.54
N ARG A 74 10.97 8.54 1.93
CA ARG A 74 10.38 7.53 1.02
C ARG A 74 9.42 8.12 0.00
N TYR A 75 8.92 9.33 0.22
CA TYR A 75 7.93 9.97 -0.62
C TYR A 75 8.43 11.31 -1.16
N HIS A 76 7.88 11.72 -2.29
CA HIS A 76 8.21 12.99 -2.91
C HIS A 76 7.36 14.12 -2.32
N PHE A 77 7.89 14.81 -1.31
CA PHE A 77 7.32 16.06 -0.80
C PHE A 77 7.92 17.27 -1.52
N ARG A 78 7.05 18.21 -1.91
CA ARG A 78 7.42 19.50 -2.50
C ARG A 78 6.54 20.59 -1.87
N PRO A 79 7.10 21.75 -1.49
CA PRO A 79 6.30 22.87 -1.01
C PRO A 79 5.38 23.36 -2.14
N GLY A 80 4.11 23.62 -1.83
CA GLY A 80 3.20 24.29 -2.76
C GLY A 80 3.67 25.71 -3.10
N LYS A 81 3.18 26.24 -4.21
CA LYS A 81 3.36 27.65 -4.59
C LYS A 81 2.23 28.52 -4.02
N GLY A 82 2.37 29.83 -4.13
CA GLY A 82 1.42 30.79 -3.54
C GLY A 82 1.87 31.28 -2.17
N THR A 83 1.03 32.06 -1.50
CA THR A 83 1.42 32.66 -0.20
C THR A 83 1.38 31.60 0.90
N ASP A 84 0.44 30.65 0.79
CA ASP A 84 0.18 29.61 1.79
C ASP A 84 0.41 28.19 1.23
N GLY A 85 0.97 28.07 0.03
CA GLY A 85 1.19 26.78 -0.63
C GLY A 85 -0.07 26.21 -1.29
N GLU A 86 -1.06 27.06 -1.58
CA GLU A 86 -2.37 26.70 -2.13
C GLU A 86 -2.33 26.25 -3.60
N LEU A 87 -1.20 26.48 -4.29
CA LEU A 87 -0.99 26.07 -5.68
C LEU A 87 -0.03 24.88 -5.79
N PRO A 88 -0.18 24.02 -6.82
CA PRO A 88 0.71 22.89 -7.01
C PRO A 88 2.18 23.33 -7.24
N PRO A 89 3.15 22.49 -6.82
CA PRO A 89 4.59 22.73 -6.98
C PRO A 89 5.07 22.86 -8.44
#